data_AF-A0A959L0K8-F1
#
_entry.id   AF-A0A959L0K8-F1
#
_cell.length_a   1.000
_cell.length_b   1.000
_cell.length_c   1.000
_cell.angle_alpha   90.00
_cell.angle_beta   90.00
_cell.angle_gamma   90.00
#
_symmetry.space_group_name_H-M   'P 1'
#
loop_
_entity.id
_entity.type
_entity.pdbx_description
1 polymer ?
#
loop_
_entity_poly.entity_id
_entity_poly.type
_entity_poly.pdbx_seq_one_letter_code
_entity_poly.pdbx_strand_id
1 'polypeptide(L)'
;LIDSTWSQGHSPLWVDLDNNGVMEFVDGKRFWSHEGRDPGARDPLVIYSYEYDKEQKTFKRRTIQQNGPAGVGLDPKAIDLDADGDLDLILPGRSGLYWYENLLIQTDQ
;
A
#
# COMPACT_ATOMS: atom_id res chain seq x y z
N LEU A 1 -10.65 11.97 -8.21
CA LEU A 1 -9.53 11.87 -7.25
C LEU A 1 -9.75 10.60 -6.43
N ILE A 2 -8.69 9.84 -6.14
CA ILE A 2 -8.79 8.55 -5.41
C ILE A 2 -8.84 8.80 -3.90
N ASP A 3 -7.86 9.53 -3.35
CA ASP A 3 -7.78 9.89 -1.93
C ASP A 3 -7.04 11.24 -1.78
N SER A 4 -7.59 12.15 -0.98
CA SER A 4 -6.99 13.47 -0.67
C SER A 4 -6.51 13.59 0.78
N THR A 5 -6.57 12.51 1.56
CA THR A 5 -6.31 12.52 3.00
C THR A 5 -4.84 12.27 3.36
N TRP A 6 -4.01 11.94 2.37
CA TRP A 6 -2.57 11.76 2.54
C TRP A 6 -1.80 12.21 1.28
N SER A 7 -0.49 12.39 1.43
CA SER A 7 0.44 12.85 0.39
C SER A 7 1.70 11.97 0.40
N GLN A 8 2.64 12.18 -0.53
CA GLN A 8 3.93 11.48 -0.57
C GLN A 8 3.92 10.03 -1.11
N GLY A 9 2.89 9.65 -1.87
CA GLY A 9 2.93 8.44 -2.71
C GLY A 9 4.01 8.55 -3.78
N HIS A 10 4.69 7.45 -4.10
CA HIS A 10 5.84 7.46 -5.03
C HIS A 10 5.80 6.34 -6.06
N SER A 11 5.54 5.12 -5.63
CA SER A 11 5.66 3.94 -6.48
C SER A 11 4.50 3.00 -6.20
N PRO A 12 3.37 3.19 -6.89
CA PRO A 12 2.22 2.34 -6.69
C PRO A 12 2.43 0.95 -7.30
N LEU A 13 1.69 -0.01 -6.75
CA LEU A 13 1.52 -1.36 -7.31
C LEU A 13 0.09 -1.49 -7.83
N TRP A 14 -0.07 -2.28 -8.89
CA TRP A 14 -1.37 -2.67 -9.44
C TRP A 14 -1.46 -4.19 -9.38
N VAL A 15 -2.08 -4.72 -8.34
CA VAL A 15 -2.00 -6.14 -7.91
C VAL A 15 -3.35 -6.61 -7.37
N ASP A 16 -3.68 -7.89 -7.55
CA ASP A 16 -4.84 -8.54 -6.91
C ASP A 16 -4.39 -9.05 -5.53
N LEU A 17 -4.50 -8.19 -4.52
CA LEU A 17 -3.91 -8.41 -3.19
C LEU A 17 -4.79 -9.29 -2.32
N ASP A 18 -6.11 -9.27 -2.52
CA ASP A 18 -7.06 -10.11 -1.77
C ASP A 18 -7.50 -11.36 -2.53
N ASN A 19 -6.87 -11.65 -3.68
CA ASN A 19 -7.04 -12.84 -4.51
C ASN A 19 -8.50 -13.05 -4.97
N ASN A 20 -9.20 -11.95 -5.24
CA ASN A 20 -10.62 -11.97 -5.63
C ASN A 20 -10.82 -11.85 -7.16
N GLY A 21 -9.74 -11.70 -7.93
CA GLY A 21 -9.76 -11.50 -9.39
C GLY A 21 -9.92 -10.04 -9.83
N VAL A 22 -9.96 -9.09 -8.89
CA VAL A 22 -10.01 -7.64 -9.12
C VAL A 22 -8.68 -7.05 -8.67
N MET A 23 -8.13 -6.15 -9.47
CA MET A 23 -6.85 -5.51 -9.16
C MET A 23 -7.08 -4.29 -8.24
N GLU A 24 -6.25 -4.17 -7.21
CA GLU A 24 -6.13 -2.99 -6.36
C GLU A 24 -4.97 -2.08 -6.78
N PHE A 25 -5.17 -0.77 -6.63
CA PHE A 25 -4.08 0.20 -6.56
C PHE A 25 -3.54 0.23 -5.14
N VAL A 26 -2.30 -0.20 -4.93
CA VAL A 26 -1.64 -0.19 -3.62
C VAL A 26 -0.56 0.87 -3.62
N ASP A 27 -0.59 1.79 -2.66
CA ASP A 27 0.46 2.82 -2.50
C ASP A 27 0.55 3.27 -1.05
N GLY A 28 1.61 3.99 -0.73
CA GLY A 28 1.83 4.50 0.61
C GLY A 28 2.87 5.61 0.66
N LYS A 29 3.03 6.18 1.84
CA LYS A 29 3.98 7.27 2.07
C LYS A 29 5.41 6.80 1.91
N ARG A 30 6.19 7.51 1.10
CA ARG A 30 7.64 7.47 1.19
C ARG A 30 8.11 8.18 2.46
N PHE A 31 8.97 7.52 3.24
CA PHE A 31 9.58 8.14 4.40
C PHE A 31 10.55 9.26 4.00
N TRP A 32 10.32 10.47 4.54
CA TRP A 32 11.22 11.62 4.38
C TRP A 32 11.52 12.01 2.92
N SER A 33 10.49 11.96 2.08
CA SER A 33 10.55 12.46 0.70
C SER A 33 11.09 13.89 0.63
N HIS A 34 11.92 14.15 -0.37
CA HIS A 34 12.53 15.46 -0.65
C HIS A 34 13.09 16.15 0.62
N GLU A 35 13.67 15.37 1.52
CA GLU A 35 14.25 15.84 2.79
C GLU A 35 13.23 16.55 3.70
N GLY A 36 12.00 16.06 3.73
CA GLY A 36 10.96 16.55 4.65
C GLY A 36 10.33 17.88 4.24
N ARG A 37 10.57 18.34 3.01
CA ARG A 37 10.09 19.64 2.50
C ARG A 37 8.67 19.61 1.99
N ASP A 38 8.18 18.45 1.61
CA ASP A 38 6.86 18.35 1.03
C ASP A 38 5.75 18.36 2.09
N PRO A 39 4.53 18.82 1.73
CA PRO A 39 3.37 18.70 2.60
C PRO A 39 3.14 17.26 3.07
N GLY A 40 2.91 17.10 4.37
CA GLY A 40 2.65 15.80 5.01
C GLY A 40 3.89 14.91 5.19
N ALA A 41 5.11 15.40 4.93
CA ALA A 41 6.32 14.59 5.09
C ALA A 41 6.65 14.17 6.53
N ARG A 42 6.04 14.83 7.54
CA ARG A 42 6.13 14.47 8.96
C ARG A 42 4.88 13.77 9.50
N ASP A 43 3.86 13.59 8.67
CA ASP A 43 2.67 12.87 9.07
C ASP A 43 2.99 11.37 9.22
N PRO A 44 2.15 10.60 9.95
CA PRO A 44 2.32 9.16 10.06
C PRO A 44 2.46 8.48 8.69
N LEU A 45 3.34 7.48 8.60
CA LEU A 45 3.44 6.63 7.43
C LEU A 45 2.19 5.78 7.30
N VAL A 46 1.67 5.71 6.09
CA VAL A 46 0.45 4.97 5.75
C VAL A 46 0.68 4.16 4.49
N ILE A 47 0.01 3.03 4.40
CA ILE A 47 -0.03 2.17 3.22
C ILE A 47 -1.49 1.72 3.07
N TYR A 48 -2.03 1.88 1.87
CA TYR A 48 -3.42 1.61 1.54
C TYR A 48 -3.52 0.80 0.26
N SER A 49 -4.55 -0.04 0.16
CA SER A 49 -5.04 -0.56 -1.12
C SER A 49 -6.36 0.10 -1.47
N TYR A 50 -6.59 0.28 -2.77
CA TYR A 50 -7.79 0.91 -3.32
C TYR A 50 -8.35 0.04 -4.43
N GLU A 51 -9.57 -0.42 -4.25
CA GLU A 51 -10.33 -1.15 -5.26
C GLU A 51 -11.41 -0.23 -5.83
N TYR A 52 -11.66 -0.31 -7.13
CA TYR A 52 -12.70 0.53 -7.77
C TYR A 52 -14.08 -0.12 -7.67
N ASP A 53 -14.98 0.53 -6.93
CA ASP A 53 -16.39 0.17 -6.87
C ASP A 53 -17.12 0.73 -8.11
N LYS A 54 -17.53 -0.18 -8.99
CA LYS A 54 -18.20 0.16 -10.26
C LYS A 54 -19.62 0.70 -10.05
N GLU A 55 -20.32 0.27 -9.01
CA GLU A 55 -21.69 0.69 -8.72
C GLU A 55 -21.70 2.12 -8.18
N GLN A 56 -20.85 2.38 -7.20
CA GLN A 56 -20.73 3.70 -6.56
C GLN A 56 -19.87 4.67 -7.37
N LYS A 57 -19.09 4.16 -8.34
CA LYS A 57 -18.11 4.92 -9.12
C LYS A 57 -17.07 5.61 -8.23
N THR A 58 -16.68 4.95 -7.15
CA THR A 58 -15.73 5.43 -6.14
C THR A 58 -14.63 4.41 -5.92
N PHE A 59 -13.58 4.79 -5.18
CA PHE A 59 -12.57 3.83 -4.71
C PHE A 59 -12.86 3.47 -3.25
N LYS A 60 -12.91 2.16 -2.96
CA LYS A 60 -12.97 1.63 -1.62
C LYS A 60 -11.54 1.46 -1.10
N ARG A 61 -11.20 2.20 -0.05
CA ARG A 61 -9.89 2.12 0.62
C ARG A 61 -9.89 1.00 1.66
N ARG A 62 -8.82 0.21 1.70
CA ARG A 62 -8.47 -0.68 2.81
C ARG A 62 -7.13 -0.26 3.41
N THR A 63 -7.01 -0.35 4.74
CA THR A 63 -5.78 0.00 5.46
C THR A 63 -4.87 -1.21 5.59
N ILE A 64 -3.63 -1.08 5.10
CA ILE A 64 -2.56 -2.07 5.29
C ILE A 64 -1.69 -1.65 6.48
N GLN A 65 -1.26 -0.39 6.50
CA GLN A 65 -0.51 0.18 7.61
C GLN A 65 -1.03 1.59 7.92
N GLN A 66 -1.14 1.91 9.20
CA GLN A 66 -1.28 3.28 9.68
C GLN A 66 -0.38 3.50 10.89
N ASN A 67 0.45 4.55 10.83
CA ASN A 67 1.41 4.89 11.89
C ASN A 67 2.42 3.76 12.21
N GLY A 68 2.83 3.02 11.17
CA GLY A 68 3.88 2.01 11.28
C GLY A 68 5.22 2.49 10.70
N PRO A 69 6.26 1.63 10.73
CA PRO A 69 7.62 2.02 10.37
C PRO A 69 7.88 1.98 8.84
N ALA A 70 7.06 1.24 8.08
CA ALA A 70 7.32 1.02 6.68
C ALA A 70 6.93 2.23 5.83
N GLY A 71 7.84 2.64 4.96
CA GLY A 71 7.58 3.61 3.91
C GLY A 71 7.74 2.95 2.54
N VAL A 72 6.92 3.39 1.58
CA VAL A 72 6.99 2.89 0.21
C VAL A 72 8.09 3.66 -0.54
N GLY A 73 9.19 2.98 -0.88
CA GLY A 73 10.29 3.58 -1.61
C GLY A 73 10.03 3.71 -3.10
N LEU A 74 11.08 3.55 -3.91
CA LEU A 74 10.99 3.76 -5.36
C LEU A 74 10.61 2.51 -6.14
N ASP A 75 10.77 1.32 -5.55
CA ASP A 75 10.65 0.07 -6.29
C ASP A 75 10.07 -1.07 -5.42
N PRO A 76 8.87 -0.89 -4.85
CA PRO A 76 8.20 -1.96 -4.12
C PRO A 76 7.88 -3.14 -5.04
N LYS A 77 7.65 -4.31 -4.44
CA LYS A 77 7.22 -5.52 -5.14
C LYS A 77 6.00 -6.10 -4.45
N ALA A 78 5.13 -6.72 -5.24
CA ALA A 78 4.21 -7.73 -4.76
C ALA A 78 4.63 -9.07 -5.35
N ILE A 79 4.83 -10.06 -4.49
CA ILE A 79 5.25 -11.41 -4.86
C ILE A 79 4.88 -12.35 -3.73
N ASP A 80 4.47 -13.56 -4.07
CA ASP A 80 4.35 -14.68 -3.13
C ASP A 80 5.76 -15.07 -2.65
N LEU A 81 6.19 -14.54 -1.50
CA LEU A 81 7.57 -14.70 -1.03
C LEU A 81 7.76 -16.02 -0.26
N ASP A 82 6.75 -16.46 0.47
CA ASP A 82 6.79 -17.66 1.30
C ASP A 82 6.15 -18.90 0.64
N ALA A 83 5.61 -18.75 -0.57
CA ALA A 83 5.03 -19.79 -1.41
C ALA A 83 3.72 -20.37 -0.84
N ASP A 84 2.92 -19.57 -0.15
CA ASP A 84 1.63 -19.97 0.41
C ASP A 84 0.43 -19.71 -0.54
N GLY A 85 0.68 -19.00 -1.65
CA GLY A 85 -0.30 -18.75 -2.70
C GLY A 85 -1.00 -17.40 -2.61
N ASP A 86 -0.61 -16.52 -1.70
CA ASP A 86 -1.01 -15.12 -1.71
C ASP A 86 0.14 -14.16 -2.10
N LEU A 87 -0.18 -12.89 -2.36
CA LEU A 87 0.84 -11.90 -2.68
C LEU A 87 1.22 -11.10 -1.43
N ASP A 88 2.50 -11.13 -1.10
CA ASP A 88 3.10 -10.28 -0.08
C ASP A 88 3.49 -8.90 -0.61
N LEU A 89 3.76 -7.94 0.29
CA LEU A 89 4.38 -6.68 -0.08
C LEU A 89 5.82 -6.58 0.42
N ILE A 90 6.75 -6.30 -0.51
CA ILE A 90 8.15 -6.01 -0.22
C ILE A 90 8.40 -4.52 -0.44
N LEU A 91 8.74 -3.82 0.64
CA LEU A 91 8.75 -2.37 0.71
C LEU A 91 10.15 -1.86 1.08
N PRO A 92 11.06 -1.72 0.09
CA PRO A 92 12.34 -1.06 0.30
C PRO A 92 12.12 0.45 0.41
N GLY A 93 12.80 1.13 1.33
CA GLY A 93 12.68 2.57 1.51
C GLY A 93 13.76 3.15 2.41
N ARG A 94 13.73 4.48 2.60
CA ARG A 94 14.66 5.18 3.50
C ARG A 94 14.46 4.81 4.97
N SER A 95 13.28 4.34 5.36
CA SER A 95 13.03 3.85 6.72
C SER A 95 13.53 2.42 6.95
N GLY A 96 13.81 1.65 5.90
CA GLY A 96 14.25 0.25 5.99
C GLY A 96 13.77 -0.60 4.81
N LEU A 97 14.00 -1.91 4.89
CA LEU A 97 13.38 -2.91 4.04
C LEU A 97 12.37 -3.68 4.89
N TYR A 98 11.12 -3.70 4.45
CA TYR A 98 10.03 -4.36 5.16
C TYR A 98 9.40 -5.43 4.27
N TRP A 99 9.03 -6.55 4.89
CA TRP A 99 8.15 -7.55 4.33
C TRP A 99 6.84 -7.50 5.11
N TYR A 100 5.75 -7.36 4.39
CA TYR A 100 4.40 -7.51 4.90
C TYR A 100 3.87 -8.84 4.38
N GLU A 101 3.87 -9.82 5.26
CA GLU A 101 3.21 -11.10 5.06
C GLU A 101 1.71 -10.85 4.91
N ASN A 102 1.17 -11.27 3.77
CA ASN A 102 -0.27 -11.37 3.62
C ASN A 102 -0.69 -12.72 4.23
N LEU A 103 -1.81 -12.71 4.95
CA LEU A 103 -2.28 -13.90 5.67
C LEU A 103 -3.54 -14.48 5.03
N LEU A 104 -3.86 -13.98 3.83
CA LEU A 104 -5.13 -14.09 3.10
C LEU A 104 -6.33 -14.37 4.01
N ILE A 105 -6.56 -13.49 5.00
CA ILE A 105 -7.62 -13.73 5.97
C ILE A 105 -8.95 -13.55 5.25
N GLN A 106 -9.60 -14.66 4.90
CA GLN A 106 -10.96 -14.66 4.38
C GLN A 106 -11.87 -14.07 5.46
N THR A 107 -12.30 -12.84 5.25
CA THR A 107 -13.40 -12.29 6.03
C THR A 107 -14.68 -12.85 5.44
N ASP A 108 -15.36 -13.71 6.19
CA ASP A 108 -16.74 -14.10 5.90
C ASP A 108 -17.56 -12.82 5.63
N GLN A 109 -18.15 -12.74 4.43
CA GLN A 109 -19.03 -11.63 4.02
C GLN A 109 -20.35 -11.63 4.79
#